data_AF-A0A1Z9C372-F1
#
_entry.id   AF-A0A1Z9C372-F1
#
_cell.length_a   1.000
_cell.length_b   1.000
_cell.length_c   1.000
_cell.angle_alpha   90.00
_cell.angle_beta   90.00
_cell.angle_gamma   90.00
#
_symmetry.space_group_name_H-M   'P 1'
#
loop_
_entity.id
_entity.type
_entity.pdbx_description
1 polymer ?
#
loop_
_entity_poly.entity_id
_entity_poly.type
_entity_poly.pdbx_seq_one_letter_code
_entity_poly.pdbx_strand_id
1 'polypeptide(L)' 'MSKLNRKSINKGLRAKPMRTVWFMTGNSGKVREAKHALEPLGFDVRQLVIDGVEISEPQCDDLEDVARSKLEQAQQYLP' A
#
# COMPACT_ATOMS: atom_id res chain seq x y z
N MET A 1 -7.21 -47.85 -10.30
CA MET A 1 -6.89 -46.71 -9.42
C MET A 1 -6.64 -45.47 -10.27
N SER A 2 -7.61 -44.56 -10.27
CA SER A 2 -7.72 -43.40 -11.15
C SER A 2 -6.68 -42.32 -10.83
N LYS A 3 -5.96 -41.86 -11.87
CA LYS A 3 -5.06 -40.70 -11.81
C LYS A 3 -5.89 -39.46 -11.44
N LEU A 4 -5.64 -38.91 -10.25
CA LEU A 4 -6.27 -37.67 -9.78
C LEU A 4 -5.88 -36.53 -10.73
N ASN A 5 -6.86 -35.99 -11.44
CA ASN A 5 -6.70 -34.91 -12.39
C ASN A 5 -6.42 -33.58 -11.64
N ARG A 6 -5.15 -33.20 -11.54
CA ARG A 6 -4.69 -31.92 -10.95
C ARG A 6 -5.26 -30.67 -11.63
N LYS A 7 -5.96 -30.81 -12.77
CA LYS A 7 -6.48 -29.69 -13.55
C LYS A 7 -7.76 -29.06 -12.97
N SER A 8 -8.35 -29.65 -11.92
CA SER A 8 -9.63 -29.20 -11.34
C SER A 8 -9.51 -28.33 -10.09
N ILE A 9 -8.31 -28.11 -9.54
CA ILE A 9 -8.14 -27.37 -8.26
C ILE A 9 -7.98 -25.85 -8.39
N ASN A 10 -7.80 -25.30 -9.60
CA ASN A 10 -7.54 -23.86 -9.81
C ASN A 10 -8.67 -23.11 -10.54
N LYS A 11 -9.92 -23.59 -10.48
CA LYS A 11 -11.06 -22.94 -11.20
C LYS A 11 -11.97 -22.08 -10.30
N GLY A 12 -11.53 -21.68 -9.11
CA GLY A 12 -12.44 -21.02 -8.15
C GLY A 12 -11.86 -19.99 -7.18
N LEU A 13 -10.53 -19.84 -7.06
CA LEU A 13 -9.96 -18.78 -6.22
C LEU A 13 -9.90 -17.49 -7.02
N ARG A 14 -11.05 -16.82 -7.19
CA ARG A 14 -11.01 -15.37 -7.49
C ARG A 14 -10.32 -14.73 -6.29
N ALA A 15 -9.10 -14.24 -6.48
CA ALA A 15 -8.45 -13.41 -5.49
C ALA A 15 -9.44 -12.30 -5.08
N LYS A 16 -9.74 -12.21 -3.79
CA LYS A 16 -10.56 -11.12 -3.25
C LYS A 16 -9.90 -9.82 -3.71
N PRO A 17 -10.64 -8.85 -4.26
CA PRO A 17 -10.03 -7.60 -4.69
C PRO A 17 -9.35 -6.94 -3.49
N MET A 18 -8.04 -6.79 -3.58
CA MET A 18 -7.21 -6.17 -2.55
C MET A 18 -7.44 -4.67 -2.61
N ARG A 19 -7.64 -4.03 -1.45
CA ARG A 19 -7.76 -2.57 -1.39
C ARG A 19 -6.36 -1.97 -1.41
N THR A 20 -6.11 -1.00 -2.29
CA THR A 20 -4.80 -0.35 -2.37
C THR A 20 -4.61 0.64 -1.22
N VAL A 21 -3.47 0.59 -0.55
CA VAL A 21 -3.00 1.63 0.38
C VAL A 21 -1.81 2.33 -0.27
N TRP A 22 -1.98 3.60 -0.61
CA TRP A 22 -0.90 4.45 -1.11
C TRP A 22 -0.08 4.99 0.07
N PHE A 23 1.13 4.47 0.22
CA PHE A 23 1.99 4.72 1.36
C PHE A 23 3.08 5.74 1.00
N MET A 24 2.93 6.96 1.53
CA MET A 24 3.82 8.08 1.24
C MET A 24 5.07 8.05 2.13
N THR A 25 6.14 7.47 1.62
CA THR A 25 7.45 7.47 2.27
C THR A 25 8.56 7.33 1.24
N GLY A 26 9.72 7.97 1.47
CA GLY A 26 10.93 7.74 0.68
C GLY A 26 11.74 6.49 1.11
N ASN A 27 11.40 5.87 2.26
CA ASN A 27 12.15 4.76 2.80
C ASN A 27 11.59 3.41 2.34
N SER A 28 12.31 2.73 1.45
CA SER A 28 11.91 1.42 0.90
C SER A 28 11.79 0.31 1.96
N GLY A 29 12.51 0.41 3.08
CA GLY A 29 12.38 -0.48 4.23
C GLY A 29 11.00 -0.41 4.87
N LYS A 30 10.51 0.80 5.12
CA LYS A 30 9.16 1.02 5.67
C LYS A 30 8.07 0.50 4.74
N VAL A 31 8.25 0.62 3.42
CA VAL A 31 7.31 0.06 2.44
C VAL A 31 7.23 -1.46 2.57
N ARG A 32 8.37 -2.15 2.74
CA ARG A 32 8.40 -3.61 2.93
C ARG A 32 7.71 -4.02 4.24
N GLU A 33 7.99 -3.30 5.32
CA GLU A 33 7.37 -3.54 6.63
C GLU A 33 5.85 -3.35 6.57
N ALA A 34 5.37 -2.26 5.95
CA ALA A 34 3.95 -1.98 5.78
C ALA A 34 3.25 -3.03 4.92
N LYS A 35 3.87 -3.46 3.81
CA LYS A 35 3.37 -4.58 2.98
C LYS A 35 3.19 -5.84 3.82
N HIS A 36 4.24 -6.26 4.53
CA HIS A 36 4.21 -7.46 5.34
C HIS A 36 3.12 -7.41 6.43
N ALA A 37 2.89 -6.23 7.03
CA ALA A 37 1.87 -6.05 8.05
C ALA A 37 0.42 -6.04 7.50
N LEU A 38 0.19 -5.47 6.32
CA LEU A 38 -1.15 -5.17 5.81
C LEU A 38 -1.65 -6.15 4.73
N GLU A 39 -0.76 -6.85 4.04
CA GLU A 39 -1.14 -7.87 3.05
C GLU A 39 -2.01 -8.99 3.62
N PRO A 40 -1.74 -9.56 4.83
CA PRO A 40 -2.61 -10.56 5.44
C PRO A 40 -4.04 -10.06 5.72
N LEU A 41 -4.22 -8.75 5.83
CA LEU A 41 -5.51 -8.10 6.07
C LEU A 41 -6.28 -7.81 4.76
N GLY A 42 -5.69 -8.09 3.60
CA GLY A 42 -6.31 -7.88 2.30
C GLY A 42 -5.98 -6.53 1.65
N PHE A 43 -4.86 -5.90 2.02
CA PHE A 43 -4.40 -4.66 1.40
C PHE A 43 -3.19 -4.85 0.47
N ASP A 44 -3.19 -4.13 -0.65
CA ASP A 44 -2.02 -3.99 -1.52
C ASP A 44 -1.35 -2.64 -1.19
N VAL A 45 -0.21 -2.68 -0.51
CA VAL A 45 0.51 -1.46 -0.13
C VAL A 45 1.43 -1.05 -1.28
N ARG A 46 1.23 0.16 -1.83
CA ARG A 46 2.07 0.72 -2.89
C ARG A 46 2.72 1.99 -2.42
N GLN A 47 4.01 2.16 -2.71
CA GLN A 47 4.68 3.42 -2.41
C GLN A 47 4.06 4.52 -3.28
N LEU A 48 3.68 5.63 -2.65
CA LEU A 48 3.29 6.84 -3.37
C LEU A 48 4.55 7.63 -3.70
N VAL A 49 4.85 7.75 -5.00
CA VAL A 49 5.92 8.59 -5.54
C VAL A 49 5.24 9.63 -6.42
N ILE A 50 5.51 10.90 -6.15
CA ILE A 50 4.94 12.02 -6.89
C ILE A 50 6.10 12.75 -7.56
N ASP A 51 6.27 12.52 -8.86
CA ASP A 51 7.41 13.08 -9.60
C ASP A 51 7.32 14.60 -9.66
N GLY A 52 8.43 15.27 -9.32
CA GLY A 52 8.53 16.73 -9.38
C GLY A 52 7.76 17.49 -8.28
N VAL A 53 7.17 16.78 -7.31
CA VAL A 53 6.49 17.40 -6.17
C VAL A 53 7.28 17.16 -4.90
N GLU A 54 7.74 18.25 -4.30
CA GLU A 54 8.33 18.21 -2.96
C GLU A 54 7.20 18.33 -1.93
N ILE A 55 7.00 17.25 -1.16
CA ILE A 55 6.08 17.26 -0.03
C ILE A 55 6.82 17.84 1.18
N SER A 56 6.37 19.02 1.64
CA SER A 56 7.01 19.71 2.76
C SER A 56 6.57 19.10 4.08
N GLU A 57 7.55 18.77 4.94
CA GLU A 57 7.30 18.41 6.33
C GLU A 57 7.32 19.68 7.19
N PRO A 58 6.19 20.13 7.76
CA PRO A 58 6.22 21.30 8.63
C PRO A 58 7.09 21.01 9.86
N GLN A 59 7.86 22.00 10.30
CA GLN A 59 8.54 21.93 11.59
C GLN A 59 7.49 22.15 12.68
N CYS A 60 7.05 21.05 13.29
CA CYS A 60 6.03 21.03 14.33
C CYS A 60 6.41 19.96 15.36
N ASP A 61 6.02 20.20 16.62
CA ASP A 61 6.30 19.27 17.71
C ASP A 61 5.36 18.04 17.71
N ASP A 62 4.21 18.14 17.01
CA ASP A 62 3.23 17.06 16.92
C ASP A 62 3.37 16.26 15.61
N LEU A 63 3.62 14.95 15.75
CA LEU A 63 3.71 14.03 14.62
C LEU A 63 2.37 13.88 13.88
N GLU A 64 1.23 14.06 14.55
CA GLU A 64 -0.08 14.02 13.92
C GLU A 64 -0.26 15.19 12.96
N ASP A 65 0.15 16.41 13.35
CA ASP A 65 0.07 17.60 12.50
C ASP A 65 0.97 17.48 11.27
N VAL A 66 2.19 16.96 11.46
CA VAL A 66 3.10 16.65 10.34
C VAL A 66 2.47 15.63 9.39
N ALA A 67 1.84 14.57 9.92
CA ALA A 67 1.21 13.53 9.12
C ALA A 67 -0.03 14.05 8.37
N ARG A 68 -0.86 14.87 9.00
CA ARG A 68 -2.06 15.46 8.41
C ARG A 68 -1.73 16.42 7.28
N SER A 69 -0.78 17.33 7.51
CA SER A 69 -0.30 18.27 6.48
C SER A 69 0.24 17.53 5.25
N LYS A 70 0.98 16.44 5.48
CA LYS A 70 1.47 15.53 4.44
C LYS A 70 0.35 14.91 3.61
N LEU A 71 -0.69 14.38 4.27
CA LEU A 71 -1.84 13.77 3.59
C LEU A 71 -2.60 14.79 2.74
N GLU A 72 -2.82 15.98 3.26
CA GLU A 72 -3.51 17.07 2.54
C GLU A 72 -2.76 17.46 1.26
N GLN A 73 -1.42 17.59 1.32
CA GLN A 73 -0.60 17.85 0.14
C GLN A 73 -0.69 16.72 -0.91
N ALA A 74 -0.74 15.46 -0.46
CA ALA A 74 -0.71 14.28 -1.32
C ALA A 74 -2.07 13.90 -1.93
N GLN A 75 -3.19 14.32 -1.33
CA GLN A 75 -4.53 13.83 -1.66
C GLN A 75 -4.90 14.02 -3.12
N GLN A 76 -4.52 15.16 -3.72
CA GLN A 76 -4.81 15.48 -5.12
C GLN A 76 -4.02 14.63 -6.14
N TYR A 77 -3.01 13.89 -5.69
CA TYR A 77 -2.14 13.07 -6.53
C TYR A 77 -2.44 11.57 -6.43
N LEU A 78 -3.48 11.19 -5.68
CA LEU A 78 -3.91 9.80 -5.59
C LEU A 78 -4.54 9.33 -6.92
N PRO A 79 -4.19 8.15 -7.44
CA PRO A 79 -4.77 7.58 -8.67
C PRO A 79 -6.25 7.21 -8.59
#